data_AF-A0A524LSF3-F1
#
_entry.id   AF-A0A524LSF3-F1
#
_cell.length_a   1.000
_cell.length_b   1.000
_cell.length_c   1.000
_cell.angle_alpha   90.00
_cell.angle_beta   90.00
_cell.angle_gamma   90.00
#
_symmetry.space_group_name_H-M   'P 1'
#
loop_
_entity.id
_entity.type
_entity.pdbx_description
1 polymer ?
#
loop_
_entity_poly.entity_id
_entity_poly.type
_entity_poly.pdbx_seq_one_letter_code
_entity_poly.pdbx_strand_id
1 'polypeptide(L)'
;MWRTIRPDSLSVWKDSEVVRRLPRYRAIIDNERLAKYLIAKKFAFDGDLSLSTSGLWNLHKDISSKFESFIPKVDTNYIDLSEVASPTQSFLDLKIE
;
A
#
# COMPACT_ATOMS: atom_id res chain seq x y z
N MET A 1 4.05 -22.75 -11.36
CA MET A 1 3.95 -22.36 -12.78
C MET A 1 4.67 -21.05 -13.10
N TRP A 2 4.44 -19.94 -12.40
CA TRP A 2 5.10 -18.66 -12.77
C TRP A 2 6.63 -18.71 -12.68
N ARG A 3 7.20 -19.45 -11.72
CA ARG A 3 8.66 -19.63 -11.55
C ARG A 3 9.33 -20.33 -12.75
N THR A 4 8.59 -21.16 -13.49
CA THR A 4 9.09 -21.87 -14.69
C THR A 4 8.86 -21.07 -15.96
N ILE A 5 7.77 -20.29 -16.03
CA ILE A 5 7.41 -19.47 -17.21
C ILE A 5 8.15 -18.12 -17.20
N ARG A 6 8.49 -17.61 -16.01
CA ARG A 6 9.16 -16.32 -15.78
C ARG A 6 10.32 -16.45 -14.79
N PRO A 7 11.37 -17.20 -15.11
CA PRO A 7 12.55 -17.33 -14.25
C PRO A 7 13.25 -15.98 -14.02
N ASP A 8 13.08 -15.03 -14.95
CA ASP A 8 13.54 -13.64 -14.84
C ASP A 8 12.97 -12.91 -13.61
N SER A 9 11.71 -13.20 -13.27
CA SER A 9 11.07 -12.61 -12.08
C SER A 9 11.69 -13.07 -10.75
N LEU A 10 12.46 -14.17 -10.76
CA LEU A 10 13.29 -14.61 -9.64
C LEU A 10 14.70 -14.04 -9.73
N SER A 11 15.31 -14.02 -10.93
CA SER A 11 16.69 -13.57 -11.10
C SER A 11 16.88 -12.07 -10.88
N VAL A 12 15.85 -11.25 -11.11
CA VAL A 12 15.88 -9.79 -10.89
C VAL A 12 16.27 -9.42 -9.46
N TRP A 13 15.93 -10.27 -8.48
CA TRP A 13 16.25 -10.04 -7.07
C TRP A 13 17.70 -10.36 -6.70
N LYS A 14 18.49 -10.91 -7.63
CA LYS A 14 19.94 -11.06 -7.47
C LYS A 14 20.70 -9.76 -7.72
N ASP A 15 20.07 -8.79 -8.39
CA ASP A 15 20.64 -7.47 -8.60
C ASP A 15 20.49 -6.62 -7.33
N SER A 16 21.62 -6.24 -6.74
CA SER A 16 21.66 -5.41 -5.53
C SER A 16 20.99 -4.04 -5.71
N GLU A 17 21.03 -3.45 -6.90
CA GLU A 17 20.40 -2.15 -7.17
C GLU A 17 18.87 -2.28 -7.18
N VAL A 18 18.35 -3.39 -7.71
CA VAL A 18 16.91 -3.69 -7.66
C VAL A 18 16.44 -3.82 -6.22
N VAL A 19 17.15 -4.62 -5.42
CA VAL A 19 16.81 -4.82 -3.99
C VAL A 19 16.86 -3.49 -3.24
N ARG A 20 17.88 -2.67 -3.50
CA ARG A 20 18.04 -1.34 -2.88
C ARG A 20 16.93 -0.37 -3.25
N ARG A 21 16.47 -0.37 -4.51
CA ARG A 21 15.41 0.54 -5.00
C ARG A 21 13.99 0.07 -4.68
N LEU A 22 13.77 -1.25 -4.60
CA LEU A 22 12.46 -1.85 -4.41
C LEU A 22 12.35 -2.63 -3.09
N PRO A 23 12.79 -2.08 -1.94
CA PRO A 23 12.89 -2.85 -0.70
C PRO A 23 11.52 -3.31 -0.21
N ARG A 24 10.45 -2.53 -0.43
CA ARG A 24 9.09 -2.94 -0.06
C ARG A 24 8.60 -4.12 -0.90
N TYR A 25 8.87 -4.13 -2.20
CA TYR A 25 8.44 -5.23 -3.07
C TYR A 25 9.17 -6.53 -2.70
N ARG A 26 10.47 -6.45 -2.39
CA ARG A 26 11.23 -7.58 -1.87
C ARG A 26 10.62 -8.11 -0.57
N ALA A 27 10.38 -7.23 0.40
CA ALA A 27 9.78 -7.60 1.68
C ALA A 27 8.36 -8.20 1.55
N ILE A 28 7.56 -7.78 0.56
CA ILE A 28 6.26 -8.41 0.28
C ILE A 28 6.44 -9.85 -0.21
N ILE A 29 7.40 -10.10 -1.11
CA ILE A 29 7.70 -11.45 -1.61
C ILE A 29 8.21 -12.35 -0.48
N ASP A 30 8.92 -11.77 0.49
CA ASP A 30 9.41 -12.46 1.68
C ASP A 30 8.36 -12.60 2.80
N ASN A 31 7.13 -12.13 2.58
CA ASN A 31 6.04 -12.10 3.55
C ASN A 31 6.35 -11.28 4.83
N GLU A 32 7.28 -10.34 4.75
CA GLU A 32 7.67 -9.46 5.86
C GLU A 32 6.83 -8.18 5.90
N ARG A 33 6.24 -7.78 4.77
CA ARG A 33 5.43 -6.55 4.66
C ARG A 33 4.20 -6.75 3.80
N LEU A 34 3.17 -5.96 4.08
CA LEU A 34 1.95 -5.94 3.29
C LEU A 34 2.04 -4.97 2.11
N ALA A 35 1.36 -5.32 1.01
CA ALA A 35 1.19 -4.40 -0.12
C ALA A 35 0.39 -3.16 0.31
N LYS A 36 0.81 -1.96 -0.15
CA LYS A 36 0.19 -0.71 0.28
C LYS A 36 -1.32 -0.63 -0.01
N TYR A 37 -1.81 -1.28 -1.06
CA TYR A 37 -3.25 -1.29 -1.35
C TYR A 37 -4.06 -2.06 -0.30
N LEU A 38 -3.50 -3.13 0.29
CA LEU A 38 -4.14 -3.87 1.39
C LEU A 38 -4.27 -2.99 2.62
N ILE A 39 -3.23 -2.18 2.90
CA ILE A 39 -3.22 -1.20 3.98
C ILE A 39 -4.24 -0.09 3.68
N ALA A 40 -4.25 0.46 2.46
CA ALA A 40 -5.15 1.53 2.06
C ALA A 40 -6.64 1.11 2.15
N LYS A 41 -6.95 -0.15 1.84
CA LYS A 41 -8.29 -0.73 1.96
C LYS A 41 -8.82 -0.74 3.40
N LYS A 42 -7.93 -0.73 4.39
CA LYS A 42 -8.26 -0.73 5.82
C LYS A 42 -8.05 0.63 6.48
N PHE A 43 -7.52 1.60 5.75
CA PHE A 43 -7.27 2.94 6.25
C PHE A 43 -8.52 3.79 6.04
N ALA A 44 -9.29 3.98 7.11
CA ALA A 44 -10.47 4.84 7.09
C ALA A 44 -10.07 6.31 6.87
N PHE A 45 -10.90 7.03 6.12
CA PHE A 45 -10.78 8.49 6.03
C PHE A 45 -12.16 9.13 5.88
N ASP A 46 -12.28 10.35 6.39
CA ASP A 46 -13.44 11.19 6.19
C ASP A 46 -13.17 12.17 5.06
N GLY A 47 -14.06 12.21 4.06
CA GLY A 47 -13.98 13.15 2.96
C GLY A 47 -15.09 12.92 1.95
N ASP A 48 -15.28 13.90 1.08
CA ASP A 48 -16.32 13.88 0.06
C ASP A 48 -15.74 13.37 -1.26
N LEU A 49 -16.27 12.24 -1.75
CA LEU A 49 -15.89 11.64 -3.04
C LEU A 49 -16.59 12.32 -4.22
N SER A 50 -17.61 13.15 -3.98
CA SER A 50 -18.32 13.88 -5.04
C SER A 50 -17.63 15.18 -5.48
N LEU A 51 -16.45 15.47 -4.91
CA LEU A 51 -15.64 16.63 -5.27
C LEU A 51 -15.21 16.60 -6.74
N SER A 52 -14.89 17.77 -7.29
CA SER A 52 -14.20 17.84 -8.58
C SER A 52 -12.85 17.11 -8.53
N THR A 53 -12.30 16.73 -9.67
CA THR A 53 -10.97 16.09 -9.76
C THR A 53 -9.89 16.88 -9.01
N SER A 54 -9.91 18.21 -9.10
CA SER A 54 -8.96 19.05 -8.35
C SER A 54 -9.18 18.97 -6.84
N GLY A 55 -10.44 18.92 -6.38
CA GLY A 55 -10.78 18.68 -4.99
C GLY A 55 -10.34 17.31 -4.49
N LEU A 56 -10.55 16.26 -5.29
CA LEU A 56 -10.09 14.90 -4.98
C LEU A 56 -8.56 14.82 -4.86
N TRP A 57 -7.80 15.52 -5.72
CA TRP A 57 -6.34 15.59 -5.60
C TRP A 57 -5.88 16.28 -4.32
N ASN A 58 -6.55 17.35 -3.90
CA ASN A 58 -6.24 18.03 -2.64
C ASN A 58 -6.53 17.11 -1.44
N LEU A 59 -7.72 16.48 -1.43
CA LEU A 59 -8.10 15.50 -0.42
C LEU A 59 -7.10 14.34 -0.37
N HIS A 60 -6.71 13.81 -1.53
CA HIS A 60 -5.73 12.73 -1.63
C HIS A 60 -4.37 13.14 -1.07
N LYS A 61 -3.91 14.37 -1.31
CA LYS A 61 -2.65 14.88 -0.75
C LYS A 61 -2.70 14.89 0.78
N ASP A 62 -3.79 15.36 1.36
CA ASP A 62 -3.99 15.44 2.81
C ASP A 62 -4.05 14.05 3.45
N ILE A 63 -4.81 13.13 2.86
CA ILE A 63 -4.94 11.75 3.34
C ILE A 63 -3.63 10.96 3.13
N SER A 64 -2.90 11.22 2.05
CA SER A 64 -1.61 10.56 1.76
C SER A 64 -0.59 10.80 2.87
N SER A 65 -0.50 12.01 3.41
CA SER A 65 0.44 12.32 4.51
C SER A 65 0.12 11.50 5.78
N LYS A 66 -1.16 11.37 6.12
CA LYS A 66 -1.62 10.53 7.24
C LYS A 66 -1.34 9.05 6.97
N PHE A 67 -1.60 8.60 5.75
CA PHE A 67 -1.35 7.23 5.32
C PHE A 67 0.15 6.86 5.36
N GLU A 68 1.03 7.77 4.93
CA GLU A 68 2.49 7.56 5.02
C GLU A 68 2.96 7.37 6.46
N SER A 69 2.37 8.11 7.40
CA SER A 69 2.66 7.97 8.84
C SER A 69 2.06 6.69 9.45
N PHE A 70 1.07 6.08 8.79
CA PHE A 70 0.41 4.85 9.23
C PHE A 70 1.18 3.59 8.80
N ILE A 71 1.81 3.60 7.62
CA ILE A 71 2.55 2.44 7.08
C ILE A 71 3.59 1.88 8.06
N PRO A 72 4.47 2.68 8.71
CA PRO A 72 5.46 2.15 9.64
C PRO A 72 4.85 1.46 10.87
N LYS A 73 3.66 1.90 11.31
CA LYS A 73 2.95 1.29 12.45
C LYS A 73 2.45 -0.12 12.11
N VAL A 74 2.01 -0.31 10.87
CA VAL A 74 1.65 -1.62 10.35
C VAL A 74 2.90 -2.47 10.15
N ASP A 75 3.94 -1.92 9.52
CA ASP A 75 5.18 -2.65 9.22
C ASP A 75 5.93 -3.11 10.50
N THR A 76 5.67 -2.49 11.65
CA THR A 76 6.25 -2.84 12.97
C THR A 76 5.33 -3.72 13.82
N ASN A 77 4.20 -4.20 13.26
CA ASN A 77 3.15 -4.92 14.00
C ASN A 77 2.58 -4.16 15.22
N TYR A 78 2.71 -2.83 15.26
CA TYR A 78 2.02 -2.02 16.28
C TYR A 78 0.50 -2.00 16.03
N ILE A 79 0.08 -2.17 14.78
CA ILE A 79 -1.33 -2.32 14.38
C ILE A 79 -1.47 -3.62 13.59
N ASP A 80 -2.24 -4.55 14.12
CA ASP A 80 -2.62 -5.74 13.37
C ASP A 80 -3.76 -5.40 12.39
N LEU A 81 -3.43 -5.36 11.11
CA LEU A 81 -4.40 -5.08 10.04
C LEU A 81 -5.49 -6.13 9.90
N SER A 82 -5.29 -7.35 10.40
CA SER A 82 -6.28 -8.42 10.37
C SER A 82 -7.44 -8.16 11.34
N GLU A 83 -7.16 -7.46 12.45
CA GLU A 83 -8.15 -7.08 13.46
C GLU A 83 -8.90 -5.78 13.10
N VAL A 84 -8.36 -4.98 12.17
CA VAL A 84 -9.00 -3.74 11.71
C VAL A 84 -10.24 -4.08 10.86
N ALA A 85 -11.41 -3.70 11.36
CA ALA A 85 -12.66 -3.80 10.61
C ALA A 85 -12.56 -3.03 9.28
N SER A 86 -13.24 -3.54 8.24
CA SER A 86 -13.28 -2.82 6.96
C SER A 86 -14.12 -1.55 7.13
N PRO A 87 -13.56 -0.35 6.87
CA PRO A 87 -14.31 0.89 7.01
C PRO A 87 -15.34 1.04 5.88
N THR A 88 -16.36 1.87 6.10
CA THR A 88 -17.35 2.22 5.07
C THR A 88 -16.71 2.96 3.90
N GLN A 89 -15.74 3.82 4.19
CA GLN A 89 -14.95 4.55 3.21
C GLN A 89 -13.47 4.44 3.56
N SER A 90 -12.70 3.91 2.62
CA SER A 90 -11.27 3.61 2.75
C SER A 90 -10.45 4.48 1.81
N PHE A 91 -9.18 4.71 2.13
CA PHE A 91 -8.29 5.46 1.24
C PHE A 91 -8.10 4.79 -0.12
N LEU A 92 -8.39 3.49 -0.23
CA LEU A 92 -8.43 2.83 -1.53
C LEU A 92 -9.61 3.34 -2.39
N ASP A 93 -10.75 3.67 -1.78
CA ASP A 93 -11.93 4.19 -2.47
C ASP A 93 -11.64 5.58 -3.07
N LEU A 94 -10.94 6.45 -2.35
CA LEU A 94 -10.46 7.73 -2.91
C LEU A 94 -9.50 7.57 -4.09
N LYS A 95 -8.81 6.43 -4.22
CA LYS A 95 -7.84 6.19 -5.30
C LYS A 95 -8.47 5.61 -6.56
N ILE A 96 -9.73 5.17 -6.51
CA ILE A 96 -10.46 4.60 -7.64
C ILE A 96 -11.43 5.58 -8.30
N GLU A 97 -11.72 6.72 -7.66
CA GLU A 97 -12.36 7.89 -8.28
C GLU A 97 -11.41 8.63 -9.23
#